data_AF-A0A3D6EHX2-F1
#
_entry.id   AF-A0A3D6EHX2-F1
#
_cell.length_a   1.000
_cell.length_b   1.000
_cell.length_c   1.000
_cell.angle_alpha   90.00
_cell.angle_beta   90.00
_cell.angle_gamma   90.00
#
_symmetry.space_group_name_H-M   'P 1'
#
loop_
_entity.id
_entity.type
_entity.pdbx_description
1 polymer ?
#
loop_
_entity_poly.entity_id
_entity_poly.type
_entity_poly.pdbx_seq_one_letter_code
_entity_poly.pdbx_strand_id
1 'polypeptide(L)'
;MGRALMLKDLSKAARRALVDLATALPLGDPQPVPLARGEVAAGGVDLPTVDPHSMAVRGWDNLRICGELLNLDGPVGGYNLQAAFSTGYAAGSL
;
A
#
# COMPACT_ATOMS: atom_id res chain seq x y z
N MET A 1 42.37 -23.00 1.20
CA MET A 1 41.56 -22.51 0.05
C MET A 1 40.45 -23.54 -0.19
N GLY A 2 39.21 -23.25 0.21
CA GLY A 2 38.09 -24.18 0.06
C GLY A 2 37.73 -24.34 -1.42
N ARG A 3 37.59 -25.59 -1.88
CA ARG A 3 37.19 -25.90 -3.25
C ARG A 3 35.83 -25.27 -3.54
N ALA A 4 35.73 -24.48 -4.60
CA ALA A 4 34.47 -23.93 -5.07
C ALA A 4 33.55 -25.07 -5.53
N LEU A 5 32.31 -25.08 -5.05
CA LEU A 5 31.29 -26.04 -5.42
C LEU A 5 30.62 -25.56 -6.72
N MET A 6 30.67 -26.37 -7.77
CA MET A 6 30.02 -26.06 -9.05
C MET A 6 28.63 -26.70 -9.11
N LEU A 7 27.73 -26.16 -9.93
CA LEU A 7 26.36 -26.71 -10.09
C LEU A 7 26.35 -28.21 -10.47
N LYS A 8 27.35 -28.63 -11.25
CA LYS A 8 27.55 -30.04 -11.64
C LYS A 8 27.90 -30.95 -10.46
N ASP A 9 28.44 -30.38 -9.38
CA ASP A 9 28.84 -31.11 -8.17
C ASP A 9 27.63 -31.34 -7.23
N LEU A 10 26.47 -30.71 -7.50
CA LEU A 10 25.24 -30.90 -6.74
C LEU A 10 24.46 -32.12 -7.24
N SER A 11 23.79 -32.84 -6.33
CA SER A 11 22.83 -33.87 -6.71
C SER A 11 21.60 -33.27 -7.40
N LYS A 12 20.83 -34.09 -8.11
CA LYS A 12 19.54 -33.66 -8.68
C LYS A 12 18.60 -33.11 -7.60
N ALA A 13 18.59 -33.73 -6.42
CA ALA A 13 17.79 -33.29 -5.28
C ALA A 13 18.27 -31.93 -4.75
N ALA A 14 19.58 -31.72 -4.60
CA ALA A 14 20.13 -30.45 -4.14
C ALA A 14 19.87 -29.32 -5.16
N ARG A 15 19.99 -29.59 -6.46
CA ARG A 15 19.61 -28.61 -7.50
C ARG A 15 18.12 -28.28 -7.46
N ARG A 16 17.26 -29.27 -7.20
CA ARG A 16 15.81 -29.03 -7.05
C ARG A 16 15.53 -28.13 -5.84
N ALA A 17 16.10 -28.46 -4.68
CA ALA A 17 15.96 -27.65 -3.48
C ALA A 17 16.44 -26.20 -3.68
N LEU A 18 17.53 -26.00 -4.43
CA LEU A 18 18.00 -24.66 -4.78
C LEU A 18 17.01 -23.89 -5.65
N VAL A 19 16.43 -24.53 -6.67
CA VAL A 19 15.38 -23.91 -7.50
C VAL A 19 14.19 -23.54 -6.63
N ASP A 20 13.73 -24.47 -5.79
CA ASP A 20 12.56 -24.26 -4.95
C ASP A 20 12.80 -23.08 -3.98
N LEU A 21 13.97 -22.99 -3.35
CA LEU A 21 14.34 -21.85 -2.51
C LEU A 21 14.49 -20.54 -3.30
N ALA A 22 15.00 -20.58 -4.53
CA ALA A 22 15.18 -19.38 -5.34
C ALA A 22 13.85 -18.82 -5.88
N THR A 23 12.86 -19.69 -6.13
CA THR A 23 11.58 -19.29 -6.73
C THR A 23 10.43 -19.23 -5.74
N ALA A 24 10.56 -19.87 -4.59
CA ALA A 24 9.51 -20.02 -3.59
C ALA A 24 10.09 -19.98 -2.17
N LEU A 25 11.00 -19.04 -1.91
CA LEU A 25 11.60 -18.85 -0.59
C LEU A 25 10.50 -18.63 0.47
N PRO A 26 10.33 -19.53 1.46
CA PRO A 26 9.36 -19.31 2.51
C PRO A 26 9.86 -18.21 3.46
N LEU A 27 9.30 -17.01 3.31
CA LEU A 27 9.64 -15.85 4.14
C LEU A 27 8.84 -15.80 5.46
N GLY A 28 7.91 -16.73 5.66
CA GLY A 28 6.97 -16.74 6.80
C GLY A 28 5.77 -15.84 6.56
N ASP A 29 4.94 -15.68 7.59
CA ASP A 29 3.72 -14.88 7.51
C ASP A 29 4.02 -13.38 7.60
N PRO A 30 3.40 -12.54 6.74
CA PRO A 30 3.59 -11.11 6.79
C PRO A 30 3.14 -10.55 8.14
N GLN A 31 3.91 -9.61 8.66
CA GLN A 31 3.58 -8.90 9.89
C GLN A 31 3.03 -7.50 9.58
N PRO A 32 2.13 -6.95 10.41
CA PRO A 32 1.63 -5.59 10.21
C PRO A 32 2.75 -4.55 10.23
N VAL A 33 2.65 -3.56 9.35
CA VAL A 33 3.54 -2.38 9.38
C VAL A 33 2.98 -1.38 10.39
N PRO A 34 3.76 -0.96 11.40
CA PRO A 34 3.32 0.10 12.31
C PRO A 34 3.02 1.39 11.53
N LEU A 35 1.92 2.07 11.86
CA LEU A 35 1.48 3.27 11.15
C LEU A 35 2.57 4.34 11.02
N ALA A 36 3.39 4.53 12.06
CA ALA A 36 4.52 5.47 12.06
C ALA A 36 5.61 5.18 11.00
N ARG A 37 5.56 4.01 10.35
CA ARG A 37 6.44 3.63 9.23
C ARG A 37 5.70 3.47 7.91
N GLY A 38 4.38 3.64 7.91
CA GLY A 38 3.57 3.59 6.70
C GLY A 38 3.76 4.85 5.87
N GLU A 39 3.77 4.69 4.54
CA GLU A 39 3.74 5.83 3.61
C GLU A 39 2.33 6.40 3.44
N VAL A 40 1.30 5.60 3.77
CA VAL A 40 -0.12 5.92 3.67
C VAL A 40 -0.86 5.26 4.83
N ALA A 41 -1.94 5.89 5.30
CA ALA A 41 -2.89 5.37 6.26
C ALA A 41 -4.11 4.76 5.54
N ALA A 42 -4.40 3.49 5.80
CA ALA A 42 -5.67 2.88 5.42
C ALA A 42 -6.72 3.14 6.51
N GLY A 43 -7.93 3.54 6.11
CA GLY A 43 -8.96 4.05 7.02
C GLY A 43 -9.13 5.57 6.94
N GLY A 44 -9.96 6.15 7.82
CA GLY A 44 -10.23 7.58 7.85
C GLY A 44 -11.72 7.87 8.05
N VAL A 45 -12.17 9.04 7.60
CA VAL A 45 -13.58 9.44 7.64
C VAL A 45 -14.40 8.61 6.66
N ASP A 46 -15.51 8.05 7.15
CA ASP A 46 -16.42 7.25 6.36
C ASP A 46 -16.95 8.03 5.15
N LEU A 47 -16.66 7.52 3.95
CA LEU A 47 -17.03 8.17 2.68
C LEU A 47 -18.52 8.51 2.55
N PRO A 48 -19.49 7.70 3.06
CA PRO A 48 -20.91 8.07 3.01
C PRO A 48 -21.26 9.37 3.74
N THR A 49 -20.43 9.78 4.71
CA THR A 49 -20.62 11.03 5.47
C THR A 49 -20.15 12.27 4.73
N VAL A 50 -19.52 12.11 3.57
CA VAL A 50 -18.95 13.20 2.78
C VAL A 50 -19.68 13.28 1.43
N ASP A 51 -19.99 14.50 0.98
CA ASP A 51 -20.50 14.73 -0.37
C ASP A 51 -19.34 14.66 -1.38
N PRO A 52 -19.37 13.76 -2.38
CA PRO A 52 -18.22 13.52 -3.26
C PRO A 52 -17.94 14.64 -4.28
N HIS A 53 -18.84 15.60 -4.44
CA HIS A 53 -18.67 16.70 -5.40
C HIS A 53 -18.08 17.95 -4.74
N SER A 54 -18.46 18.20 -3.49
CA SER A 54 -18.05 19.37 -2.72
C SER A 54 -17.07 19.06 -1.59
N MET A 55 -16.87 17.79 -1.25
CA MET A 55 -16.15 17.34 -0.06
C MET A 55 -16.75 17.84 1.27
N ALA A 56 -17.98 18.36 1.26
CA ALA A 56 -18.66 18.82 2.47
C ALA A 56 -19.06 17.64 3.36
N VAL A 57 -18.85 17.79 4.67
CA VAL A 57 -19.27 16.80 5.66
C VAL A 57 -20.77 16.97 5.90
N ARG A 58 -21.53 15.89 5.74
CA ARG A 58 -22.99 15.89 5.95
C ARG A 58 -23.31 16.30 7.40
N GLY A 59 -24.20 17.27 7.55
CA GLY A 59 -24.57 17.84 8.85
C GLY A 59 -23.65 18.95 9.36
N TRP A 60 -22.64 19.36 8.59
CA TRP A 60 -21.71 20.44 8.94
C TRP A 60 -21.48 21.37 7.74
N ASP A 61 -22.23 22.46 7.68
CA ASP A 61 -22.28 23.34 6.49
C ASP A 61 -20.96 24.05 6.18
N ASN A 62 -20.07 24.18 7.17
CA ASN A 62 -18.79 24.88 7.07
C ASN A 62 -17.57 23.96 7.19
N LEU A 63 -17.76 22.63 7.10
CA LEU A 63 -16.67 21.65 7.22
C LEU A 63 -16.51 20.83 5.94
N ARG A 64 -15.26 20.73 5.47
CA ARG A 64 -14.87 19.93 4.31
C ARG A 64 -13.66 19.07 4.63
N ILE A 65 -13.60 17.88 4.05
CA ILE A 65 -12.51 16.93 4.27
C ILE A 65 -12.03 16.39 2.92
N CYS A 66 -10.72 16.43 2.68
CA CYS A 66 -10.10 15.95 1.46
C CYS A 66 -8.79 15.20 1.77
N GLY A 67 -8.24 14.54 0.75
CA GLY A 67 -7.01 13.76 0.85
C GLY A 67 -7.13 12.56 1.78
N GLU A 68 -6.01 12.23 2.40
CA GLU A 68 -5.82 11.01 3.20
C GLU A 68 -6.60 11.00 4.53
N LEU A 69 -7.29 12.09 4.87
CA LEU A 69 -8.26 12.08 5.97
C LEU A 69 -9.52 11.26 5.64
N LEU A 70 -9.83 11.12 4.34
CA LEU A 70 -10.91 10.27 3.87
C LEU A 70 -10.52 8.81 4.02
N ASN A 71 -11.51 7.93 4.25
CA ASN A 71 -11.32 6.48 4.19
C ASN A 71 -11.14 6.03 2.73
N LEU A 72 -10.01 6.42 2.14
CA LEU A 72 -9.63 6.24 0.75
C LEU A 72 -8.10 6.10 0.64
N ASP A 73 -7.67 4.87 0.36
CA ASP A 73 -6.28 4.54 0.06
C ASP A 73 -6.17 3.72 -1.24
N GLY A 74 -5.05 3.88 -1.93
CA GLY A 74 -4.74 3.20 -3.18
C GLY A 74 -3.36 2.53 -3.18
N PRO A 75 -3.08 1.66 -4.17
CA PRO A 75 -1.77 1.03 -4.29
C PRO A 75 -0.66 2.07 -4.54
N VAL A 76 0.58 1.67 -4.28
CA VAL A 76 1.76 2.48 -4.62
C VAL A 76 1.78 2.75 -6.14
N GLY A 77 2.12 3.96 -6.54
CA GLY A 77 2.11 4.38 -7.95
C GLY A 77 1.46 5.74 -8.22
N GLY A 78 1.26 6.57 -7.19
CA GLY A 78 0.74 7.94 -7.33
C GLY A 78 -0.77 8.08 -7.12
N TYR A 79 -1.50 6.99 -6.85
CA TYR A 79 -2.95 7.02 -6.64
C TYR A 79 -3.37 7.86 -5.43
N ASN A 80 -2.65 7.77 -4.31
CA ASN A 80 -2.95 8.56 -3.12
C ASN A 80 -2.72 10.07 -3.35
N LEU A 81 -1.67 10.42 -4.12
CA LEU A 81 -1.44 11.81 -4.54
C LEU A 81 -2.55 12.30 -5.48
N GLN A 82 -2.94 11.48 -6.44
CA GLN A 82 -4.05 11.79 -7.34
C GLN A 82 -5.36 12.00 -6.57
N ALA A 83 -5.66 11.15 -5.58
CA ALA A 83 -6.82 11.30 -4.70
C ALA A 83 -6.74 12.60 -3.89
N ALA A 84 -5.59 12.92 -3.31
CA ALA A 84 -5.36 14.16 -2.58
C ALA A 84 -5.59 15.40 -3.45
N PHE A 85 -5.05 15.43 -4.67
CA PHE A 85 -5.25 16.56 -5.58
C PHE A 85 -6.69 16.68 -6.08
N SER A 86 -7.33 15.57 -6.46
CA SER A 86 -8.70 15.57 -6.98
C SER A 86 -9.70 16.02 -5.92
N THR A 87 -9.60 15.47 -4.70
CA THR A 87 -10.48 15.83 -3.58
C THR A 87 -10.17 17.23 -3.05
N GLY A 88 -8.89 17.63 -3.01
CA GLY A 88 -8.49 18.99 -2.66
C GLY A 88 -9.09 20.03 -3.62
N TYR A 89 -9.05 19.76 -4.93
CA TYR A 89 -9.69 20.59 -5.94
C TYR A 89 -11.22 20.65 -5.72
N ALA A 90 -11.89 19.51 -5.54
CA ALA A 90 -13.33 19.46 -5.29
C ALA A 90 -13.73 20.24 -4.02
N ALA A 91 -12.93 20.16 -2.95
CA ALA A 91 -13.16 20.90 -1.71
C ALA A 91 -13.06 22.42 -1.89
N GLY A 92 -12.16 22.90 -2.76
CA GLY A 92 -11.85 24.32 -2.94
C GLY A 92 -12.50 25.01 -4.13
N SER A 93 -13.19 24.31 -5.02
CA SER A 93 -13.72 24.85 -6.28
C SER A 93 -15.11 25.51 -6.19
N LEU A 94 -15.47 26.08 -5.04
CA LEU A 94 -16.72 26.82 -4.83
C LEU A 94 -16.46 28.30 -4.52
#